data_AF-A0A495QQV3-F1
#
_entry.id   AF-A0A495QQV3-F1
#
_cell.length_a   1.000
_cell.length_b   1.000
_cell.length_c   1.000
_cell.angle_alpha   90.00
_cell.angle_beta   90.00
_cell.angle_gamma   90.00
#
_symmetry.space_group_name_H-M   'P 1'
#
loop_
_entity.id
_entity.type
_entity.pdbx_description
1 polymer ?
#
loop_
_entity_poly.entity_id
_entity_poly.type
_entity_poly.pdbx_seq_one_letter_code
_entity_poly.pdbx_strand_id
1 'polypeptide(L)'
;MSEDLKERFSDHQDQSSDKDAEDTEIAEEETGQAEAEAANSRPKAEIPVRDRNQVTMYLGDDREDDISKLFQEANAQSVLADDGEISKNDEFYPALVDFVTDHKRTEFLKFLGLEADADETE
;
A
#
# COMPACT_ATOMS: atom_id res chain seq x y z
N MET A 1 5.78 56.44 6.02
CA MET A 1 5.19 56.30 7.36
C MET A 1 3.80 55.73 7.17
N SER A 2 3.53 54.45 7.40
CA SER A 2 4.33 53.36 8.01
C SER A 2 3.71 52.06 7.46
N GLU A 3 4.44 51.06 6.98
CA GLU A 3 5.41 50.20 7.69
C GLU A 3 4.82 49.52 8.93
N ASP A 4 3.64 48.90 8.81
CA ASP A 4 3.00 48.19 9.94
C ASP A 4 2.42 46.80 9.57
N LEU A 5 2.99 46.12 8.56
CA LEU A 5 2.65 44.71 8.29
C LEU A 5 3.86 43.79 8.09
N LYS A 6 5.05 44.23 8.50
CA LYS A 6 6.31 43.46 8.38
C LYS A 6 6.81 42.89 9.71
N GLU A 7 6.00 42.95 10.77
CA GLU A 7 6.42 42.58 12.14
C GLU A 7 5.78 41.30 12.72
N ARG A 8 5.16 40.44 11.90
CA ARG A 8 4.51 39.21 12.42
C ARG A 8 5.22 37.88 12.14
N PHE A 9 6.37 37.88 11.45
CA PHE A 9 7.06 36.63 11.08
C PHE A 9 8.57 36.64 11.29
N SER A 10 9.09 37.56 12.09
CA SER A 10 10.45 37.46 12.60
C SER A 10 10.36 37.49 14.11
N ASP A 11 10.61 36.34 14.73
CA ASP A 11 11.21 36.14 16.05
C ASP A 11 10.55 34.96 16.78
N HIS A 12 11.15 33.78 16.67
CA HIS A 12 11.36 32.80 17.76
C HIS A 12 11.97 31.51 17.18
N GLN A 13 13.25 31.61 16.83
CA GLN A 13 14.19 30.53 17.18
C GLN A 13 14.73 30.90 18.56
N ASP A 14 14.53 30.07 19.58
CA ASP A 14 15.64 29.46 20.31
C ASP A 14 15.17 28.35 21.27
N GLN A 15 16.12 27.51 21.60
CA GLN A 15 16.03 26.20 22.23
C GLN A 15 15.83 26.28 23.74
N SER A 16 15.16 25.29 24.32
CA SER A 16 15.51 24.80 25.67
C SER A 16 15.13 23.33 25.80
N SER A 17 16.13 22.54 26.15
CA SER A 17 16.00 21.16 26.61
C SER A 17 15.48 21.19 28.04
N ASP A 18 14.51 20.35 28.39
CA ASP A 18 14.51 19.75 29.71
C ASP A 18 13.82 18.39 29.68
N LYS A 19 14.44 17.46 30.41
CA LYS A 19 14.06 16.08 30.60
C LYS A 19 12.89 16.05 31.59
N ASP A 20 11.82 15.35 31.22
CA ASP A 20 11.07 14.58 32.21
C ASP A 20 10.71 13.23 31.60
N ALA A 21 11.35 12.20 32.15
CA ALA A 21 10.99 10.81 31.96
C ALA A 21 9.94 10.50 33.03
N GLU A 22 8.66 10.51 32.66
CA GLU A 22 7.62 9.90 33.48
C GLU A 22 7.22 8.56 32.87
N ASP A 23 7.56 7.57 33.69
CA ASP A 23 7.14 6.18 33.73
C ASP A 23 5.62 6.05 33.59
N THR A 24 5.15 5.41 32.51
CA THR A 24 3.76 4.96 32.44
C THR A 24 3.76 3.45 32.61
N GLU A 25 3.41 3.05 33.83
CA GLU A 25 3.24 1.68 34.28
C GLU A 25 2.38 0.88 33.29
N ILE A 26 2.93 -0.25 32.86
CA ILE A 26 2.29 -1.22 31.99
C ILE A 26 1.33 -2.03 32.87
N ALA A 27 0.04 -1.74 32.83
CA ALA A 27 -0.97 -2.57 33.47
C ALA A 27 -1.26 -3.78 32.56
N GLU A 28 -0.71 -4.94 32.92
CA GLU A 28 -1.13 -6.24 32.38
C GLU A 28 -2.54 -6.55 32.95
N GLU A 29 -3.58 -6.34 32.15
CA GLU A 29 -4.92 -6.84 32.46
C GLU A 29 -5.10 -8.23 31.82
N GLU A 30 -4.87 -9.25 32.63
CA GLU A 30 -5.29 -10.63 32.37
C GLU A 30 -6.82 -10.71 32.58
N THR A 31 -7.59 -10.82 31.49
CA THR A 31 -9.00 -11.24 31.56
C THR A 31 -9.25 -12.43 30.66
N GLY A 32 -9.67 -13.51 31.31
CA GLY A 32 -9.93 -14.81 30.72
C GLY A 32 -11.13 -14.83 29.77
N GLN A 33 -10.93 -15.62 28.72
CA GLN A 33 -11.86 -16.57 28.12
C GLN A 33 -13.36 -16.31 28.31
N ALA A 34 -14.00 -15.78 27.27
CA ALA A 34 -15.40 -16.02 26.97
C ALA A 34 -15.52 -16.55 25.54
N GLU A 35 -15.96 -17.79 25.42
CA GLU A 35 -16.32 -18.44 24.15
C GLU A 35 -17.55 -17.74 23.57
N ALA A 36 -17.40 -17.20 22.36
CA ALA A 36 -18.52 -16.84 21.50
C ALA A 36 -18.22 -17.37 20.10
N GLU A 37 -18.99 -18.37 19.67
CA GLU A 37 -18.99 -18.90 18.32
C GLU A 37 -19.41 -17.80 17.34
N ALA A 38 -18.43 -17.17 16.70
CA ALA A 38 -18.62 -16.30 15.55
C ALA A 38 -17.89 -16.92 14.35
N ALA A 39 -18.58 -16.94 13.21
CA ALA A 39 -18.19 -17.63 11.98
C ALA A 39 -16.70 -17.44 11.64
N ASN A 40 -16.04 -18.57 11.44
CA ASN A 40 -14.60 -18.72 11.25
C ASN A 40 -14.16 -18.22 9.87
N SER A 41 -14.10 -16.91 9.69
CA SER A 41 -13.23 -16.28 8.69
C SER A 41 -11.87 -16.06 9.35
N ARG A 42 -11.09 -17.14 9.51
CA ARG A 42 -9.69 -17.03 9.92
C ARG A 42 -9.00 -16.05 8.96
N PRO A 43 -8.39 -14.95 9.44
CA PRO A 43 -7.53 -14.15 8.58
C PRO A 43 -6.47 -15.09 8.02
N LYS A 44 -6.26 -15.04 6.70
CA LYS A 44 -5.15 -15.73 6.04
C LYS A 44 -3.91 -15.37 6.84
N ALA A 45 -3.22 -16.36 7.42
CA ALA A 45 -2.11 -16.11 8.33
C ALA A 45 -1.12 -15.17 7.64
N GLU A 46 -1.07 -13.91 8.09
CA GLU A 46 -0.23 -12.90 7.48
C GLU A 46 1.21 -13.22 7.82
N ILE A 47 2.03 -13.39 6.79
CA ILE A 47 3.47 -13.50 6.97
C ILE A 47 3.93 -12.14 7.53
N PRO A 48 4.60 -12.10 8.70
CA PRO A 48 5.12 -10.88 9.27
C PRO A 48 5.93 -10.12 8.21
N VAL A 49 5.80 -8.79 8.15
CA VAL A 49 6.47 -7.98 7.10
C VAL A 49 7.98 -8.25 7.02
N ARG A 50 8.62 -8.56 8.16
CA ARG A 50 10.03 -8.92 8.27
C ARG A 50 10.40 -10.25 7.60
N ASP A 51 9.44 -11.16 7.46
CA ASP A 51 9.62 -12.48 6.87
C ASP A 51 9.19 -12.51 5.39
N ARG A 52 8.67 -11.39 4.86
CA ARG A 52 8.32 -11.25 3.44
C ARG A 52 9.58 -11.04 2.61
N ASN A 53 9.73 -11.81 1.53
CA ASN A 53 10.79 -11.56 0.55
C ASN A 53 10.48 -10.29 -0.24
N GLN A 54 11.17 -9.20 0.05
CA GLN A 54 10.99 -7.93 -0.65
C GLN A 54 11.80 -7.92 -1.94
N VAL A 55 11.13 -7.71 -3.08
CA VAL A 55 11.77 -7.61 -4.39
C VAL A 55 11.60 -6.18 -4.89
N THR A 56 12.72 -5.47 -5.07
CA THR A 56 12.71 -4.13 -5.66
C THR A 56 12.73 -4.24 -7.19
N MET A 57 11.82 -3.52 -7.85
CA MET A 57 11.76 -3.41 -9.31
C MET A 57 11.98 -1.96 -9.73
N TYR A 58 12.74 -1.76 -10.80
CA TYR A 58 12.90 -0.44 -11.40
C TYR A 58 11.75 -0.14 -12.35
N LEU A 59 11.05 0.96 -12.11
CA LEU A 59 10.08 1.55 -13.02
C LEU A 59 10.61 2.92 -13.45
N GLY A 60 10.46 3.25 -14.73
CA GLY A 60 10.65 4.64 -15.18
C GLY A 60 9.48 5.51 -14.70
N ASP A 61 9.73 6.80 -14.48
CA ASP A 61 8.78 7.74 -13.87
C ASP A 61 7.39 7.70 -14.53
N ASP A 62 7.34 7.72 -15.88
CA ASP A 62 6.08 7.66 -16.63
C ASP A 62 5.22 6.42 -16.27
N ARG A 63 5.87 5.29 -15.96
CA ARG A 63 5.19 4.03 -15.64
C ARG A 63 4.70 3.99 -14.21
N GLU A 64 5.41 4.65 -13.29
CA GLU A 64 4.95 4.78 -11.90
C GLU A 64 3.67 5.62 -11.86
N ASP A 65 3.64 6.74 -12.58
CA ASP A 65 2.47 7.59 -12.71
C ASP A 65 1.26 6.84 -13.27
N ASP A 66 1.44 6.05 -14.33
CA ASP A 66 0.35 5.30 -14.96
C ASP A 66 -0.23 4.22 -14.02
N ILE A 67 0.62 3.51 -13.27
CA ILE A 67 0.17 2.51 -12.29
C ILE A 67 -0.49 3.20 -11.09
N SER A 68 0.04 4.33 -10.64
CA SER A 68 -0.53 5.13 -9.56
C SER A 68 -1.92 5.67 -9.93
N LYS A 69 -2.13 6.10 -11.18
CA LYS A 69 -3.47 6.49 -11.68
C LYS A 69 -4.43 5.31 -11.73
N LEU A 70 -3.99 4.16 -12.24
CA LEU A 70 -4.82 2.94 -12.28
C LEU A 70 -5.25 2.52 -10.86
N PHE A 71 -4.37 2.61 -9.87
CA PHE A 71 -4.72 2.37 -8.47
C PHE A 71 -5.80 3.35 -7.98
N GLN A 72 -5.64 4.65 -8.25
CA GLN A 72 -6.62 5.65 -7.82
C GLN A 72 -7.99 5.40 -8.43
N GLU A 73 -8.05 5.02 -9.71
CA GLU A 73 -9.28 4.66 -10.39
C GLU A 73 -9.94 3.42 -9.76
N ALA A 74 -9.17 2.34 -9.58
CA ALA A 74 -9.68 1.11 -8.96
C ALA A 74 -10.18 1.36 -7.53
N ASN A 75 -9.43 2.10 -6.73
CA ASN A 75 -9.81 2.45 -5.36
C ASN A 75 -11.08 3.31 -5.33
N ALA A 76 -11.18 4.31 -6.21
CA ALA A 76 -12.37 5.15 -6.30
C ALA A 76 -13.61 4.31 -6.67
N GLN A 77 -13.48 3.35 -7.59
CA GLN A 77 -14.57 2.44 -7.94
C GLN A 77 -14.97 1.53 -6.77
N SER A 78 -14.02 1.01 -6.02
CA SER A 78 -14.28 0.15 -4.84
C SER A 78 -15.00 0.92 -3.73
N VAL A 79 -14.58 2.14 -3.45
CA VAL A 79 -15.26 3.02 -2.49
C VAL A 79 -16.68 3.34 -2.94
N LEU A 80 -16.89 3.60 -4.23
CA LEU A 80 -18.23 3.84 -4.80
C LEU A 80 -19.13 2.61 -4.75
N ALA A 81 -18.56 1.41 -4.72
CA ALA A 81 -19.27 0.14 -4.60
C ALA A 81 -19.57 -0.24 -3.14
N ASP A 82 -19.23 0.61 -2.16
CA ASP A 82 -19.31 0.34 -0.71
C ASP A 82 -18.42 -0.84 -0.25
N ASP A 83 -17.41 -1.24 -1.03
CA ASP A 83 -16.46 -2.30 -0.69
C ASP A 83 -15.29 -1.80 0.19
N GLY A 84 -15.13 -0.48 0.31
CA GLY A 84 -14.07 0.17 1.09
C GLY A 84 -12.85 0.58 0.27
N GLU A 85 -11.76 0.93 0.97
CA GLU A 85 -10.48 1.28 0.35
C GLU A 85 -9.64 0.01 0.08
N ILE A 86 -8.98 -0.04 -1.08
CA ILE A 86 -8.09 -1.12 -1.49
C ILE A 86 -6.66 -0.85 -0.99
N SER A 87 -6.03 -1.83 -0.33
CA SER A 87 -4.61 -1.77 0.01
C SER A 87 -3.73 -1.86 -1.24
N LYS A 88 -2.82 -0.90 -1.42
CA LYS A 88 -1.85 -0.91 -2.54
C LYS A 88 -1.03 -2.21 -2.59
N ASN A 89 -0.42 -2.57 -1.46
CA ASN A 89 0.61 -3.61 -1.41
C ASN A 89 0.03 -5.01 -1.17
N ASP A 90 -1.10 -5.11 -0.48
CA ASP A 90 -1.68 -6.40 -0.11
C ASP A 90 -2.79 -6.84 -1.08
N GLU A 91 -3.38 -5.90 -1.83
CA GLU A 91 -4.49 -6.18 -2.74
C GLU A 91 -4.19 -5.75 -4.18
N PHE A 92 -3.94 -4.46 -4.43
CA PHE A 92 -3.83 -3.93 -5.80
C PHE A 92 -2.64 -4.51 -6.58
N TYR A 93 -1.41 -4.38 -6.08
CA TYR A 93 -0.23 -4.88 -6.80
C TYR A 93 -0.27 -6.40 -7.00
N PRO A 94 -0.63 -7.22 -5.99
CA PRO A 94 -0.82 -8.65 -6.20
C PRO A 94 -1.86 -8.96 -7.27
N ALA A 95 -3.05 -8.34 -7.21
CA ALA A 95 -4.10 -8.56 -8.20
C ALA A 95 -3.68 -8.14 -9.62
N LEU A 96 -2.92 -7.05 -9.77
CA LEU A 96 -2.38 -6.61 -11.05
C LEU A 96 -1.41 -7.64 -11.64
N VAL A 97 -0.50 -8.17 -10.82
CA VAL A 97 0.47 -9.19 -11.25
C VAL A 97 -0.26 -10.47 -11.63
N ASP A 98 -1.14 -10.97 -10.76
CA ASP A 98 -1.91 -12.20 -10.99
C ASP A 98 -2.79 -12.09 -12.24
N PHE A 99 -3.41 -10.92 -12.46
CA PHE A 99 -4.19 -10.66 -13.67
C PHE A 99 -3.34 -10.84 -14.94
N VAL A 100 -2.12 -10.32 -14.95
CA VAL A 100 -1.23 -10.45 -16.12
C VAL A 100 -0.70 -11.88 -16.26
N THR A 101 -0.29 -12.53 -15.17
CA THR A 101 0.35 -13.86 -15.23
C THR A 101 -0.63 -15.01 -15.46
N ASP A 102 -1.87 -14.87 -14.98
CA ASP A 102 -2.83 -15.98 -14.96
C ASP A 102 -3.97 -15.77 -15.96
N HIS A 103 -4.39 -14.52 -16.18
CA HIS A 103 -5.54 -14.21 -17.04
C HIS A 103 -5.16 -13.60 -18.39
N LYS A 104 -4.05 -12.86 -18.46
CA LYS A 104 -3.60 -12.16 -19.68
C LYS A 104 -2.24 -12.61 -20.18
N ARG A 105 -1.78 -13.79 -19.77
CA ARG A 105 -0.45 -14.31 -20.13
C ARG A 105 -0.23 -14.36 -21.62
N THR A 106 -1.19 -14.94 -22.36
CA THR A 106 -1.06 -15.10 -23.82
C THR A 106 -1.10 -13.74 -24.52
N GLU A 107 -2.04 -12.86 -24.18
CA GLU A 107 -2.10 -11.52 -24.75
C GLU A 107 -0.86 -10.69 -24.40
N PHE A 108 -0.30 -10.87 -23.21
CA PHE A 108 0.95 -10.22 -22.79
C PHE A 108 2.14 -10.74 -23.61
N LEU A 109 2.24 -12.05 -23.84
CA LEU A 109 3.29 -12.63 -24.70
C LEU A 109 3.15 -12.16 -26.15
N LYS A 110 1.93 -12.06 -26.67
CA LYS A 110 1.65 -11.44 -27.98
C LYS A 110 2.07 -9.98 -28.02
N PHE A 111 1.75 -9.21 -26.98
CA PHE A 111 2.14 -7.80 -26.87
C PHE A 111 3.66 -7.63 -26.87
N LEU A 112 4.40 -8.59 -26.30
CA LEU A 112 5.86 -8.64 -26.38
C LEU A 112 6.40 -9.14 -27.74
N GLY A 113 5.53 -9.58 -28.65
CA GLY A 113 5.92 -10.17 -29.94
C GLY A 113 6.57 -11.55 -29.81
N LEU A 114 6.25 -12.29 -28.74
CA LEU A 114 6.89 -13.57 -28.39
C LEU A 114 5.99 -14.79 -28.64
N GLU A 115 4.84 -14.61 -29.29
CA GLU A 115 4.04 -15.76 -29.68
C GLU A 115 4.75 -16.47 -30.84
N ALA A 116 5.16 -17.72 -30.59
CA ALA A 116 5.69 -18.56 -31.64
C ALA A 116 4.57 -18.81 -32.66
N ASP A 117 4.76 -18.36 -33.90
CA ASP A 117 3.95 -18.79 -35.03
C ASP A 117 4.00 -20.33 -35.05
N ALA A 118 2.92 -20.97 -34.62
CA ALA A 118 2.78 -22.42 -34.64
C ALA A 118 2.52 -22.95 -36.07
N ASP A 119 3.07 -22.28 -37.08
CA ASP A 119 2.82 -22.54 -38.50
C ASP A 119 4.09 -22.44 -39.37
N GLU A 120 5.25 -22.78 -38.79
CA GLU A 120 6.45 -23.17 -39.55
C GLU A 120 6.89 -24.59 -39.16
N THR A 121 6.09 -25.58 -39.52
CA THR A 121 6.62 -26.92 -39.81
C THR A 121 6.09 -27.34 -41.16
N GLU A 122 6.99 -27.28 -42.14
CA GLU A 122 6.89 -27.79 -43.52
C GLU A 122 6.36 -29.22 -43.62
#